data_AF-A0A6A9SPY1-F1
#
_entry.id   AF-A0A6A9SPY1-F1
#
_cell.length_a   1.000
_cell.length_b   1.000
_cell.length_c   1.000
_cell.angle_alpha   90.00
_cell.angle_beta   90.00
_cell.angle_gamma   90.00
#
_symmetry.space_group_name_H-M   'P 1'
#
loop_
_entity.id
_entity.type
_entity.pdbx_description
1 polymer ?
#
loop_
_entity_poly.entity_id
_entity_poly.type
_entity_poly.pdbx_seq_one_letter_code
_entity_poly.pdbx_strand_id
1 'polypeptide(L)'
;MDDDQEEERYAKRRANYLERHLDVRDVEAQAIAWSEMGYTDSAIAKKMDSTKGTVSNWQERVAVEYGQEVLFPQVREERGDYERLDDEDVLELPRERREWYYGLVESHPDRAPEFARSLVNMDSETIEKVDTN
;
A
#
# COMPACT_ATOMS: atom_id res chain seq x y z
N MET A 1 18.75 9.76 23.17
CA MET A 1 17.36 10.15 23.47
C MET A 1 16.85 11.26 22.55
N ASP A 2 17.68 11.85 21.68
CA ASP A 2 17.22 12.82 20.67
C ASP A 2 16.72 12.17 19.36
N ASP A 3 17.24 10.99 19.02
CA ASP A 3 16.95 10.31 17.74
C ASP A 3 15.47 9.91 17.61
N ASP A 4 14.86 9.32 18.65
CA ASP A 4 13.44 8.94 18.63
C ASP A 4 12.50 10.15 18.38
N GLN A 5 12.83 11.31 18.97
CA GLN A 5 12.04 12.53 18.77
C GLN A 5 12.26 13.14 17.38
N GLU A 6 13.45 12.98 16.79
CA GLU A 6 13.69 13.38 15.41
C GLU A 6 12.92 12.50 14.42
N GLU A 7 12.94 11.18 14.64
CA GLU A 7 12.20 10.19 13.86
C GLU A 7 10.70 10.49 13.88
N GLU A 8 10.11 10.70 15.05
CA GLU A 8 8.68 11.03 15.18
C GLU A 8 8.33 12.35 14.47
N ARG A 9 9.16 13.38 14.62
CA ARG A 9 8.97 14.66 13.91
C ARG A 9 9.05 14.47 12.40
N TYR A 10 9.97 13.63 11.94
CA TYR A 10 10.10 13.32 10.52
C TYR A 10 8.91 12.52 9.99
N ALA A 11 8.55 11.40 10.64
CA ALA A 11 7.41 10.56 10.26
C ALA A 11 6.13 11.38 10.20
N LYS A 12 5.90 12.26 11.19
CA LYS A 12 4.75 13.18 11.19
C LYS A 12 4.77 14.13 10.00
N ARG A 13 5.92 14.76 9.68
CA ARG A 13 6.01 15.65 8.51
C ARG A 13 5.75 14.90 7.21
N ARG A 14 6.28 13.69 7.06
CA ARG A 14 6.06 12.86 5.88
C ARG A 14 4.61 12.40 5.76
N ALA A 15 3.97 11.98 6.85
CA ALA A 15 2.55 11.66 6.87
C ALA A 15 1.68 12.84 6.40
N ASN A 16 1.92 14.04 6.94
CA ASN A 16 1.22 15.26 6.50
C ASN A 16 1.46 15.58 5.02
N TYR A 17 2.65 15.26 4.49
CA TYR A 17 2.93 15.41 3.07
C TYR A 17 2.10 14.43 2.25
N LEU A 18 2.13 13.13 2.61
CA LEU A 18 1.39 12.08 1.91
C LEU A 18 -0.12 12.35 1.91
N GLU A 19 -0.69 12.74 3.05
CA GLU A 19 -2.12 13.09 3.17
C GLU A 19 -2.54 14.25 2.26
N ARG A 20 -1.63 15.18 1.94
CA ARG A 20 -1.92 16.32 1.07
C ARG A 20 -1.84 16.00 -0.42
N HIS A 21 -1.05 15.02 -0.79
CA HIS A 21 -0.74 14.70 -2.19
C HIS A 21 -1.42 13.41 -2.65
N LEU A 22 -1.82 12.55 -1.71
CA LEU A 22 -2.49 11.28 -1.95
C LEU A 22 -3.84 11.28 -1.24
N ASP A 23 -4.80 10.56 -1.81
CA ASP A 23 -6.14 10.37 -1.24
C ASP A 23 -6.12 9.27 -0.16
N VAL A 24 -5.43 9.54 0.94
CA VAL A 24 -5.22 8.60 2.06
C VAL A 24 -5.62 9.24 3.39
N ARG A 25 -6.01 8.41 4.35
CA ARG A 25 -6.32 8.87 5.72
C ARG A 25 -5.03 9.16 6.49
N ASP A 26 -5.11 10.01 7.52
CA ASP A 26 -3.98 10.32 8.41
C ASP A 26 -3.29 9.05 8.97
N VAL A 27 -4.05 8.07 9.46
CA VAL A 27 -3.49 6.81 9.99
C VAL A 27 -2.80 5.96 8.91
N GLU A 28 -3.30 6.00 7.67
CA GLU A 28 -2.71 5.32 6.53
C GLU A 28 -1.40 6.01 6.15
N ALA A 29 -1.41 7.35 6.03
CA ALA A 29 -0.23 8.16 5.76
C ALA A 29 0.88 8.00 6.82
N GLN A 30 0.51 7.92 8.10
CA GLN A 30 1.46 7.66 9.19
C GLN A 30 2.09 6.27 9.08
N ALA A 31 1.29 5.25 8.80
CA ALA A 31 1.80 3.88 8.64
C ALA A 31 2.79 3.80 7.46
N ILE A 32 2.50 4.44 6.33
CA ILE A 32 3.42 4.51 5.19
C ILE A 32 4.68 5.31 5.55
N ALA A 33 4.56 6.46 6.22
CA ALA A 33 5.72 7.26 6.60
C ALA A 33 6.73 6.49 7.46
N TRP A 34 6.24 5.67 8.41
CA TRP A 34 7.10 4.78 9.20
C TRP A 34 7.65 3.61 8.37
N SER A 35 6.85 3.03 7.47
CA SER A 35 7.29 1.97 6.55
C SER A 35 8.47 2.42 5.69
N GLU A 36 8.37 3.61 5.09
CA GLU A 36 9.43 4.20 4.29
C GLU A 36 10.74 4.35 5.08
N MET A 37 10.66 4.57 6.40
CA MET A 37 11.83 4.65 7.29
C MET A 37 12.43 3.27 7.65
N GLY A 38 11.85 2.18 7.14
CA GLY A 38 12.34 0.82 7.36
C GLY A 38 11.78 0.12 8.60
N TYR A 39 10.72 0.67 9.21
CA TYR A 39 10.09 0.02 10.35
C TYR A 39 9.21 -1.15 9.88
N THR A 40 9.30 -2.26 10.60
CA THR A 40 8.38 -3.38 10.43
C THR A 40 7.00 -3.06 11.01
N ASP A 41 5.93 -3.70 10.53
CA ASP A 41 4.56 -3.49 11.03
C ASP A 41 4.45 -3.60 12.54
N SER A 42 5.18 -4.55 13.15
CA SER A 42 5.20 -4.73 14.61
C SER A 42 5.84 -3.55 15.34
N ALA A 43 6.83 -2.89 14.74
CA ALA A 43 7.45 -1.70 15.29
C ALA A 43 6.59 -0.45 15.05
N ILE A 44 5.98 -0.34 13.87
CA ILE A 44 4.99 0.71 13.54
C ILE A 44 3.81 0.64 14.51
N ALA A 45 3.28 -0.55 14.75
CA ALA A 45 2.18 -0.78 15.67
C ALA A 45 2.50 -0.27 17.09
N LYS A 46 3.74 -0.43 17.56
CA LYS A 46 4.17 0.15 18.85
C LYS A 46 4.26 1.67 18.81
N LYS A 47 4.77 2.26 17.73
CA LYS A 47 4.87 3.72 17.57
C LYS A 47 3.50 4.39 17.43
N MET A 48 2.51 3.67 16.90
CA MET A 48 1.15 4.17 16.64
C MET A 48 0.09 3.69 17.65
N ASP A 49 0.49 2.99 18.72
CA ASP A 49 -0.42 2.39 19.71
C ASP A 49 -1.56 1.56 19.08
N SER A 50 -1.17 0.62 18.20
CA SER A 50 -2.09 -0.18 17.39
C SER A 50 -1.65 -1.66 17.36
N THR A 51 -2.35 -2.49 16.57
CA THR A 51 -1.96 -3.88 16.34
C THR A 51 -1.22 -4.04 15.01
N LYS A 52 -0.39 -5.08 14.90
CA LYS A 52 0.27 -5.44 13.65
C LYS A 52 -0.73 -5.60 12.50
N GLY A 53 -1.84 -6.32 12.74
CA GLY A 53 -2.87 -6.55 11.72
C GLY A 53 -3.55 -5.26 11.28
N THR A 54 -3.78 -4.33 12.20
CA THR A 54 -4.33 -3.01 11.89
C THR A 54 -3.37 -2.20 10.99
N VAL A 55 -2.06 -2.22 11.29
CA VAL A 55 -1.06 -1.54 10.45
C VAL A 55 -0.99 -2.15 9.05
N SER A 56 -0.91 -3.48 8.94
CA SER A 56 -0.94 -4.19 7.66
C SER A 56 -2.16 -3.78 6.84
N ASN A 57 -3.34 -3.79 7.47
CA ASN A 57 -4.59 -3.39 6.85
C ASN A 57 -4.56 -1.92 6.37
N TRP A 58 -3.97 -0.98 7.11
CA TRP A 58 -3.81 0.40 6.64
C TRP A 58 -2.88 0.49 5.43
N GLN A 59 -1.75 -0.23 5.46
CA GLN A 59 -0.78 -0.20 4.37
C GLN A 59 -1.31 -0.87 3.10
N GLU A 60 -2.01 -1.99 3.22
CA GLU A 60 -2.66 -2.70 2.11
C GLU A 60 -3.73 -1.83 1.42
N ARG A 61 -4.50 -1.06 2.19
CA ARG A 61 -5.48 -0.10 1.65
C ARG A 61 -4.83 1.00 0.81
N VAL A 62 -3.60 1.39 1.11
CA VAL A 62 -2.84 2.33 0.26
C VAL A 62 -2.25 1.58 -0.93
N ALA A 63 -1.69 0.40 -0.72
CA ALA A 63 -1.07 -0.40 -1.78
C ALA A 63 -2.05 -0.82 -2.89
N VAL A 64 -3.35 -0.95 -2.59
CA VAL A 64 -4.35 -1.27 -3.62
C VAL A 64 -4.51 -0.13 -4.64
N GLU A 65 -4.26 1.12 -4.25
CA GLU A 65 -4.37 2.30 -5.11
C GLU A 65 -3.03 2.74 -5.72
N TYR A 66 -1.94 2.60 -4.97
CA TYR A 66 -0.63 3.17 -5.33
C TYR A 66 0.45 2.10 -5.54
N GLY A 67 0.09 0.83 -5.45
CA GLY A 67 0.97 -0.31 -5.65
C GLY A 67 1.84 -0.68 -4.46
N GLN A 68 2.53 -1.82 -4.58
CA GLN A 68 3.36 -2.40 -3.52
C GLN A 68 4.53 -1.52 -3.08
N GLU A 69 4.95 -0.56 -3.89
CA GLU A 69 6.16 0.24 -3.62
C GLU A 69 6.01 1.11 -2.36
N VAL A 70 4.77 1.43 -1.98
CA VAL A 70 4.44 2.13 -0.72
C VAL A 70 4.78 1.31 0.53
N LEU A 71 4.97 -0.02 0.38
CA LEU A 71 5.28 -0.94 1.47
C LEU A 71 6.78 -1.08 1.71
N PHE A 72 7.63 -0.59 0.79
CA PHE A 72 9.07 -0.77 0.89
C PHE A 72 9.76 0.42 1.57
N PRO A 73 10.88 0.18 2.26
CA PRO A 73 11.73 1.25 2.77
C PRO A 73 12.24 2.13 1.61
N GLN A 74 12.23 3.44 1.81
CA GLN A 74 12.63 4.43 0.82
C GLN A 74 13.81 5.26 1.33
N VAL A 75 14.79 5.49 0.46
CA VAL A 75 15.90 6.41 0.72
C VAL A 75 15.33 7.82 0.88
N ARG A 76 15.76 8.55 1.93
CA ARG A 76 15.13 9.81 2.34
C ARG A 76 15.12 10.85 1.22
N GLU A 77 16.16 10.90 0.42
CA GLU A 77 16.34 11.80 -0.72
C GLU A 77 15.47 11.45 -1.93
N GLU A 78 14.98 10.20 -2.03
CA GLU A 78 14.24 9.67 -3.17
C GLU A 78 12.72 9.61 -2.92
N ARG A 79 12.27 10.02 -1.72
CA ARG A 79 10.86 10.01 -1.33
C ARG A 79 10.06 11.08 -2.06
N GLY A 80 9.51 10.69 -3.21
CA GLY A 80 8.59 11.49 -4.03
C GLY A 80 7.12 11.25 -3.70
N ASP A 81 6.28 11.63 -4.64
CA ASP A 81 4.87 11.23 -4.69
C ASP A 81 4.75 9.80 -5.22
N TYR A 82 3.72 9.08 -4.77
CA TYR A 82 3.34 7.82 -5.40
C TYR A 82 2.30 8.10 -6.49
N GLU A 83 2.47 7.45 -7.62
CA GLU A 83 1.49 7.50 -8.70
C GLU A 83 0.38 6.48 -8.42
N ARG A 84 -0.87 6.86 -8.74
CA ARG A 84 -1.97 5.91 -8.69
C ARG A 84 -1.78 4.90 -9.80
N LEU A 85 -1.97 3.63 -9.48
CA LEU A 85 -1.95 2.56 -10.45
C LEU A 85 -3.05 2.76 -11.50
N ASP A 86 -2.73 2.42 -12.74
CA ASP A 86 -3.69 2.14 -13.78
C ASP A 86 -3.72 0.65 -14.17
N ASP A 87 -4.50 0.30 -15.18
CA ASP A 87 -4.62 -1.08 -15.66
C ASP A 87 -3.36 -1.58 -16.36
N GLU A 88 -2.63 -0.71 -17.06
CA GLU A 88 -1.37 -1.05 -17.71
C GLU A 88 -0.32 -1.42 -16.66
N ASP A 89 -0.16 -0.63 -15.60
CA ASP A 89 0.76 -0.90 -14.49
C ASP A 89 0.57 -2.32 -13.92
N VAL A 90 -0.69 -2.70 -13.68
CA VAL A 90 -1.04 -4.01 -13.10
C VAL A 90 -0.82 -5.15 -14.11
N LEU A 91 -1.14 -4.92 -15.39
CA LEU A 91 -0.96 -5.89 -16.46
C LEU A 91 0.51 -6.10 -16.86
N GLU A 92 1.39 -5.16 -16.55
CA GLU A 92 2.84 -5.30 -16.74
C GLU A 92 3.51 -6.04 -15.57
N LEU A 93 2.86 -6.14 -14.40
CA LEU A 93 3.41 -6.87 -13.26
C LEU A 93 3.68 -8.34 -13.62
N PRO A 94 4.82 -8.90 -13.14
CA PRO A 94 5.03 -10.34 -13.13
C PRO A 94 3.84 -11.06 -12.48
N ARG A 95 3.51 -12.26 -12.99
CA ARG A 95 2.32 -13.03 -12.58
C ARG A 95 2.15 -13.12 -11.06
N GLU A 96 3.19 -13.47 -10.32
CA GLU A 96 3.13 -13.60 -8.85
C GLU A 96 2.76 -12.28 -8.16
N ARG A 97 3.27 -11.14 -8.65
CA ARG A 97 2.92 -9.82 -8.11
C ARG A 97 1.51 -9.41 -8.47
N ARG A 98 1.03 -9.82 -9.65
CA ARG A 98 -0.35 -9.58 -10.08
C ARG A 98 -1.34 -10.39 -9.26
N GLU A 99 -1.05 -11.67 -9.00
CA GLU A 99 -1.86 -12.53 -8.12
C GLU A 99 -1.92 -11.96 -6.69
N TRP A 100 -0.79 -11.46 -6.17
CA TRP A 100 -0.77 -10.72 -4.90
C TRP A 100 -1.65 -9.47 -4.93
N TYR A 101 -1.55 -8.66 -6.00
CA TYR A 101 -2.37 -7.46 -6.15
C TYR A 101 -3.86 -7.77 -6.23
N TYR A 102 -4.25 -8.84 -6.93
CA TYR A 102 -5.64 -9.31 -6.97
C TYR A 102 -6.13 -9.72 -5.58
N GLY A 103 -5.31 -10.43 -4.79
CA GLY A 103 -5.66 -10.73 -3.40
C GLY A 103 -5.87 -9.47 -2.53
N LEU A 104 -5.13 -8.39 -2.79
CA LEU A 104 -5.40 -7.09 -2.14
C LEU A 104 -6.74 -6.49 -2.58
N VAL A 105 -7.03 -6.51 -3.88
CA VAL A 105 -8.30 -6.00 -4.43
C VAL A 105 -9.50 -6.74 -3.84
N GLU A 106 -9.40 -8.06 -3.71
CA GLU A 106 -10.43 -8.89 -3.08
C GLU A 106 -10.60 -8.58 -1.59
N SER A 107 -9.51 -8.28 -0.88
CA SER A 107 -9.52 -7.95 0.54
C SER A 107 -10.00 -6.52 0.84
N HIS A 108 -9.79 -5.60 -0.11
CA HIS A 108 -10.10 -4.16 0.02
C HIS A 108 -10.92 -3.62 -1.16
N PRO A 109 -12.09 -4.21 -1.48
CA PRO A 109 -12.88 -3.82 -2.66
C PRO A 109 -13.50 -2.42 -2.54
N ASP A 110 -13.57 -1.85 -1.34
CA ASP A 110 -14.02 -0.47 -1.07
C ASP A 110 -12.97 0.58 -1.46
N ARG A 111 -11.70 0.16 -1.58
CA ARG A 111 -10.57 1.03 -1.94
C ARG A 111 -10.02 0.75 -3.32
N ALA A 112 -10.20 -0.46 -3.82
CA ALA A 112 -9.73 -0.85 -5.14
C ALA A 112 -10.30 0.07 -6.24
N PRO A 113 -9.45 0.57 -7.15
CA PRO A 113 -9.89 1.25 -8.37
C PRO A 113 -10.87 0.41 -9.19
N GLU A 114 -11.73 1.05 -9.98
CA GLU A 114 -12.72 0.35 -10.81
C GLU A 114 -12.07 -0.64 -11.79
N PHE A 115 -11.01 -0.22 -12.47
CA PHE A 115 -10.27 -1.08 -13.40
C PHE A 115 -9.74 -2.34 -12.70
N ALA A 116 -9.22 -2.21 -11.48
CA ALA A 116 -8.64 -3.32 -10.73
C ALA A 116 -9.69 -4.38 -10.41
N ARG A 117 -10.90 -3.95 -10.03
CA ARG A 117 -12.04 -4.86 -9.81
C ARG A 117 -12.47 -5.55 -11.10
N SER A 118 -12.45 -4.84 -12.23
CA SER A 118 -12.72 -5.44 -13.55
C SER A 118 -11.68 -6.50 -13.93
N LEU A 119 -10.39 -6.25 -13.66
CA LEU A 119 -9.30 -7.19 -13.95
C LEU A 119 -9.44 -8.50 -13.16
N VAL A 120 -9.76 -8.43 -11.86
CA VAL A 120 -9.99 -9.62 -11.02
C VAL A 120 -11.15 -10.47 -11.56
N ASN A 121 -12.22 -9.84 -12.02
CA ASN A 121 -13.37 -10.55 -12.60
C ASN A 121 -13.00 -11.21 -13.94
N MET A 122 -12.23 -10.52 -14.80
CA MET A 122 -11.78 -11.05 -16.09
C MET A 122 -10.84 -12.25 -15.96
N ASP A 123 -9.93 -12.22 -14.98
CA ASP A 123 -9.01 -13.33 -14.72
C ASP A 123 -9.77 -14.56 -14.20
N SER A 124 -10.73 -14.34 -13.29
CA SER A 124 -11.61 -15.39 -12.76
C SER A 124 -12.41 -16.10 -13.86
N GLU A 125 -13.02 -15.34 -14.78
CA GLU A 125 -13.74 -15.92 -15.93
C GLU A 125 -12.83 -16.64 -16.94
N THR A 126 -11.57 -16.22 -17.04
CA THR A 126 -10.58 -16.84 -17.93
C THR A 126 -10.14 -18.19 -17.38
N ILE A 127 -9.96 -18.31 -16.05
CA ILE A 127 -9.61 -19.57 -15.37
C ILE A 127 -10.76 -20.58 -15.48
N GLU A 128 -12.02 -20.18 -15.24
CA GLU A 128 -13.16 -21.09 -15.34
C GLU A 128 -13.35 -21.70 -16.74
N LYS A 129 -13.02 -20.95 -17.81
CA LYS A 129 -13.11 -21.45 -19.19
C LYS A 129 -12.02 -22.45 -19.55
N VAL A 130 -10.88 -22.43 -18.86
CA VAL A 130 -9.76 -23.37 -19.10
C VAL A 130 -10.02 -24.72 -18.43
N ASP A 131 -10.68 -24.74 -17.27
CA ASP A 131 -10.98 -25.98 -16.53
C ASP A 131 -12.16 -26.79 -17.08
N THR A 132 -12.89 -26.27 -18.07
CA THR A 132 -14.09 -26.93 -18.65
C THR A 132 -13.87 -27.55 -20.04
N ASN A 133 -12.62 -27.66 -20.51
CA ASN A 133 -12.29 -28.19 -21.85
C ASN A 133 -11.29 -29.36 -21.82
#